data_AF-A0ABD5S4E0-F1
#
_entry.id   AF-A0ABD5S4E0-F1
#
_cell.length_a   1.000
_cell.length_b   1.000
_cell.length_c   1.000
_cell.angle_alpha   90.00
_cell.angle_beta   90.00
_cell.angle_gamma   90.00
#
_symmetry.space_group_name_H-M   'P 1'
#
loop_
_entity.id
_entity.type
_entity.pdbx_description
1 polymer ?
#
loop_
_entity_poly.entity_id
_entity_poly.type
_entity_poly.pdbx_seq_one_letter_code
_entity_poly.pdbx_strand_id
1 'polypeptide(L)'
;RSGTGADLSVHDNEHGIVVVRADRGTQYVQANVTDGGEATYEGDSRVVVTTEDDRDASFTVVGNGSVGVNDDGNVVAELGTEGVLVVRAYHAKRSTEDKRREAFIADGIATAEVYVMERPSGTVVDTIPYENDTSVNVTATNDSVNMTVDRSQRQGAIVFASVNGSVSTASGTLGVFVDGEAIPSANTFAQLGAAANNGQESRYMTTPGGESEAVTDVAIAINHFSPREVSVRSVENASNGTATTTSTATTAA
;
A
#
# COMPACT_ATOMS: atom_id res chain seq x y z
N ARG A 1 10.55 -33.04 4.50
CA ARG A 1 10.20 -31.82 5.25
C ARG A 1 8.69 -31.77 5.34
N SER A 2 8.12 -32.05 6.52
CA SER A 2 6.69 -31.91 6.77
C SER A 2 6.50 -30.48 7.28
N GLY A 3 6.38 -29.53 6.35
CA GLY A 3 6.08 -28.14 6.68
C GLY A 3 4.59 -28.00 6.96
N THR A 4 4.24 -27.21 7.96
CA THR A 4 2.87 -26.72 8.16
C THR A 4 2.35 -26.17 6.83
N GLY A 5 1.10 -26.47 6.46
CA GLY A 5 0.51 -26.02 5.18
C GLY A 5 0.31 -24.50 5.05
N ALA A 6 0.83 -23.73 5.99
CA ALA A 6 0.76 -22.28 6.07
C ALA A 6 2.16 -21.65 6.10
N ASP A 7 2.29 -20.51 5.44
CA ASP A 7 3.44 -19.61 5.52
C ASP A 7 3.10 -18.40 6.41
N LEU A 8 4.06 -17.99 7.24
CA LEU A 8 3.92 -16.84 8.14
C LEU A 8 5.05 -15.85 7.85
N SER A 9 4.69 -14.64 7.44
CA SER A 9 5.61 -13.52 7.23
C SER A 9 5.32 -12.41 8.25
N VAL A 10 6.37 -11.82 8.83
CA VAL A 10 6.25 -10.72 9.80
C VAL A 10 7.07 -9.54 9.30
N HIS A 11 6.46 -8.37 9.34
CA HIS A 11 6.95 -7.14 8.74
C HIS A 11 7.00 -6.04 9.80
N ASP A 12 8.22 -5.70 10.22
CA ASP A 12 8.50 -4.65 11.19
C ASP A 12 8.60 -3.30 10.47
N ASN A 13 7.43 -2.76 10.12
CA ASN A 13 7.27 -1.42 9.55
C ASN A 13 6.32 -0.60 10.44
N GLU A 14 5.97 0.60 10.00
CA GLU A 14 5.11 1.53 10.76
C GLU A 14 3.81 0.91 11.27
N HIS A 15 3.24 -0.07 10.58
CA HIS A 15 2.01 -0.71 11.00
C HIS A 15 2.19 -2.11 11.58
N GLY A 16 3.42 -2.63 11.72
CA GLY A 16 3.67 -3.99 12.21
C GLY A 16 2.77 -5.04 11.57
N ILE A 17 3.09 -5.47 10.34
CA ILE A 17 2.19 -6.32 9.55
C ILE A 17 2.55 -7.80 9.71
N VAL A 18 1.55 -8.65 9.89
CA VAL A 18 1.71 -10.12 9.84
C VAL A 18 0.86 -10.66 8.71
N VAL A 19 1.44 -11.52 7.88
CA VAL A 19 0.75 -12.18 6.77
C VAL A 19 0.79 -13.69 6.97
N VAL A 20 -0.39 -14.32 7.04
CA VAL A 20 -0.54 -15.77 7.06
C VAL A 20 -1.11 -16.22 5.72
N ARG A 21 -0.41 -17.10 5.01
CA ARG A 21 -0.87 -17.63 3.71
C ARG A 21 -1.15 -19.12 3.81
N ALA A 22 -2.26 -19.55 3.22
CA ALA A 22 -2.53 -20.96 2.99
C ALA A 22 -1.81 -21.43 1.70
N ASP A 23 -0.78 -22.28 1.83
CA ASP A 23 -0.08 -22.89 0.67
C ASP A 23 -0.84 -24.12 0.17
N ARG A 24 -1.26 -25.02 1.07
CA ARG A 24 -1.98 -26.25 0.72
C ARG A 24 -3.13 -26.55 1.65
N GLY A 25 -4.35 -26.43 1.13
CA GLY A 25 -5.58 -26.75 1.84
C GLY A 25 -5.98 -25.70 2.88
N THR A 26 -7.11 -25.93 3.52
CA THR A 26 -7.69 -24.99 4.49
C THR A 26 -6.80 -24.82 5.72
N GLN A 27 -6.56 -23.57 6.12
CA GLN A 27 -5.85 -23.21 7.36
C GLN A 27 -6.81 -22.51 8.32
N TYR A 28 -6.62 -22.77 9.62
CA TYR A 28 -7.38 -22.11 10.68
C TYR A 28 -6.43 -21.28 11.53
N VAL A 29 -6.77 -20.02 11.75
CA VAL A 29 -6.02 -19.09 12.58
C VAL A 29 -6.92 -18.63 13.72
N GLN A 30 -6.39 -18.61 14.94
CA GLN A 30 -7.03 -17.98 16.08
C GLN A 30 -6.04 -16.99 16.70
N ALA A 31 -6.49 -15.76 16.93
CA ALA A 31 -5.75 -14.75 17.66
C ALA A 31 -6.52 -14.39 18.93
N ASN A 32 -5.87 -14.58 20.08
CA ASN A 32 -6.47 -14.26 21.36
C ASN A 32 -6.50 -12.75 21.55
N VAL A 33 -7.66 -12.21 21.91
CA VAL A 33 -7.82 -10.81 22.26
C VAL A 33 -7.52 -10.67 23.75
N THR A 34 -6.56 -9.81 24.08
CA THR A 34 -6.17 -9.59 25.48
C THR A 34 -7.32 -8.99 26.28
N ASP A 35 -7.38 -9.30 27.57
CA ASP A 35 -8.35 -8.72 28.50
C ASP A 35 -8.42 -7.20 28.32
N GLY A 36 -9.65 -6.69 28.12
CA GLY A 36 -9.93 -5.27 27.90
C GLY A 36 -9.93 -4.79 26.44
N GLY A 37 -9.46 -5.63 25.50
CA GLY A 37 -9.67 -5.40 24.08
C GLY A 37 -11.06 -5.83 23.61
N GLU A 38 -11.58 -5.19 22.57
CA GLU A 38 -12.86 -5.54 21.95
C GLU A 38 -12.66 -5.86 20.46
N ALA A 39 -13.08 -7.04 20.03
CA ALA A 39 -13.10 -7.44 18.63
C ALA A 39 -14.47 -7.18 18.01
N THR A 40 -14.51 -6.35 16.97
CA THR A 40 -15.72 -6.00 16.24
C THR A 40 -15.62 -6.44 14.78
N TYR A 41 -16.71 -7.03 14.28
CA TYR A 41 -16.84 -7.39 12.89
C TYR A 41 -17.12 -6.15 12.02
N GLU A 42 -16.35 -5.95 10.95
CA GLU A 42 -16.52 -4.86 9.98
C GLU A 42 -16.66 -5.42 8.55
N GLY A 43 -17.79 -6.07 8.26
CA GLY A 43 -18.06 -6.68 6.95
C GLY A 43 -17.45 -8.08 6.81
N ASP A 44 -17.59 -8.69 5.63
CA ASP A 44 -17.37 -10.15 5.46
C ASP A 44 -15.93 -10.64 5.48
N SER A 45 -14.99 -9.72 5.33
CA SER A 45 -13.57 -10.01 5.21
C SER A 45 -12.73 -9.32 6.28
N ARG A 46 -13.34 -8.69 7.30
CA ARG A 46 -12.58 -7.94 8.30
C ARG A 46 -13.13 -8.02 9.72
N VAL A 47 -12.21 -8.20 10.67
CA VAL A 47 -12.41 -7.96 12.10
C VAL A 47 -11.42 -6.92 12.58
N VAL A 48 -11.85 -6.07 13.50
CA VAL A 48 -11.03 -5.01 14.09
C VAL A 48 -11.00 -5.20 15.58
N VAL A 49 -9.80 -5.19 16.15
CA VAL A 49 -9.58 -5.24 17.58
C VAL A 49 -9.20 -3.83 18.04
N THR A 50 -9.99 -3.26 18.94
CA THR A 50 -9.62 -2.02 19.63
C THR A 50 -9.12 -2.38 21.03
N THR A 51 -7.91 -1.94 21.37
CA THR A 51 -7.29 -2.15 22.68
C THR A 51 -7.85 -1.19 23.73
N GLU A 52 -7.61 -1.44 25.02
CA GLU A 52 -8.02 -0.53 26.12
C GLU A 52 -7.49 0.90 25.94
N ASP A 53 -6.31 1.03 25.32
CA ASP A 53 -5.66 2.32 25.01
C ASP A 53 -6.20 2.97 23.72
N ASP A 54 -7.35 2.52 23.21
CA ASP A 54 -8.00 3.07 22.02
C ASP A 54 -7.14 2.93 20.72
N ARG A 55 -6.21 1.98 20.69
CA ARG A 55 -5.43 1.62 19.48
C ARG A 55 -6.09 0.47 18.75
N ASP A 56 -6.03 0.50 17.43
CA ASP A 56 -6.66 -0.52 16.59
C ASP A 56 -5.65 -1.55 16.06
N ALA A 57 -6.12 -2.76 15.81
CA ALA A 57 -5.51 -3.73 14.91
C ALA A 57 -6.59 -4.29 13.98
N SER A 58 -6.30 -4.44 12.68
CA SER A 58 -7.22 -5.05 11.73
C SER A 58 -6.75 -6.43 11.30
N PHE A 59 -7.72 -7.33 11.16
CA PHE A 59 -7.58 -8.69 10.67
C PHE A 59 -8.39 -8.78 9.40
N THR A 60 -7.72 -8.78 8.24
CA THR A 60 -8.36 -8.76 6.92
C THR A 60 -8.04 -10.04 6.17
N VAL A 61 -9.06 -10.72 5.67
CA VAL A 61 -8.88 -11.85 4.77
C VAL A 61 -8.93 -11.37 3.32
N VAL A 62 -7.94 -11.79 2.54
CA VAL A 62 -7.81 -11.53 1.11
C VAL A 62 -7.99 -12.85 0.36
N GLY A 63 -8.76 -12.82 -0.72
CA GLY A 63 -9.05 -14.00 -1.53
C GLY A 63 -10.02 -14.97 -0.83
N ASN A 64 -9.70 -16.26 -0.88
CA ASN A 64 -10.59 -17.31 -0.40
C ASN A 64 -10.49 -17.49 1.12
N GLY A 65 -11.49 -17.05 1.87
CA GLY A 65 -11.58 -17.33 3.30
C GLY A 65 -12.62 -16.47 4.00
N SER A 66 -12.64 -16.53 5.32
CA SER A 66 -13.49 -15.71 6.17
C SER A 66 -12.79 -15.40 7.49
N VAL A 67 -13.22 -14.32 8.16
CA VAL A 67 -12.77 -13.93 9.49
C VAL A 67 -13.97 -13.57 10.34
N GLY A 68 -13.90 -13.82 11.64
CA GLY A 68 -14.98 -13.56 12.59
C GLY A 68 -14.47 -13.50 14.02
N VAL A 69 -15.42 -13.37 14.95
CA VAL A 69 -15.18 -13.37 16.39
C VAL A 69 -15.91 -14.57 17.00
N ASN A 70 -15.23 -15.35 17.83
CA ASN A 70 -15.83 -16.51 18.50
C ASN A 70 -16.54 -16.12 19.81
N ASP A 71 -17.19 -17.08 20.46
CA ASP A 71 -17.93 -16.86 21.71
C ASP A 71 -17.06 -16.38 22.88
N ASP A 72 -15.74 -16.61 22.81
CA ASP A 72 -14.76 -16.14 23.79
C ASP A 72 -14.26 -14.71 23.49
N GLY A 73 -14.78 -14.06 22.44
CA GLY A 73 -14.34 -12.72 22.01
C GLY A 73 -13.03 -12.71 21.23
N ASN A 74 -12.51 -13.87 20.83
CA ASN A 74 -11.25 -13.99 20.08
C ASN A 74 -11.48 -13.92 18.57
N VAL A 75 -10.47 -13.44 17.83
CA VAL A 75 -10.53 -13.41 16.36
C VAL A 75 -10.22 -14.81 15.83
N VAL A 76 -11.05 -15.27 14.90
CA VAL A 76 -10.88 -16.55 14.19
C VAL A 76 -10.92 -16.31 12.69
N ALA A 77 -10.06 -16.99 11.93
CA ALA A 77 -10.06 -16.94 10.48
C ALA A 77 -9.94 -18.35 9.88
N GLU A 78 -10.71 -18.61 8.84
CA GLU A 78 -10.59 -19.78 7.98
C GLU A 78 -10.06 -19.33 6.62
N LEU A 79 -8.89 -19.84 6.23
CA LEU A 79 -8.25 -19.52 4.95
C LEU A 79 -8.38 -20.72 4.03
N GLY A 80 -9.07 -20.55 2.91
CA GLY A 80 -9.09 -21.52 1.83
C GLY A 80 -7.78 -21.55 1.05
N THR A 81 -7.72 -22.35 -0.01
CA THR A 81 -6.57 -22.36 -0.93
C THR A 81 -6.32 -20.95 -1.49
N GLU A 82 -5.08 -20.50 -1.43
CA GLU A 82 -4.65 -19.13 -1.81
C GLU A 82 -5.24 -18.01 -0.92
N GLY A 83 -5.94 -18.35 0.15
CA GLY A 83 -6.41 -17.40 1.15
C GLY A 83 -5.27 -16.81 1.97
N VAL A 84 -5.37 -15.52 2.25
CA VAL A 84 -4.37 -14.77 3.02
C VAL A 84 -5.05 -14.03 4.16
N LEU A 85 -4.55 -14.20 5.39
CA LEU A 85 -4.90 -13.32 6.51
C LEU A 85 -3.80 -12.25 6.64
N VAL A 86 -4.20 -10.98 6.60
CA VAL A 86 -3.37 -9.82 6.86
C VAL A 86 -3.76 -9.25 8.21
N VAL A 87 -2.81 -9.21 9.14
CA VAL A 87 -2.96 -8.51 10.41
C VAL A 87 -2.15 -7.24 10.36
N ARG A 88 -2.75 -6.11 10.73
CA ARG A 88 -2.11 -4.80 10.74
C ARG A 88 -2.36 -4.12 12.08
N ALA A 89 -1.31 -3.66 12.73
CA ALA A 89 -1.40 -2.86 13.93
C ALA A 89 -1.41 -1.36 13.62
N TYR A 90 -2.03 -0.60 14.51
CA TYR A 90 -2.04 0.86 14.46
C TYR A 90 -1.59 1.43 15.80
N HIS A 91 -0.83 2.52 15.76
CA HIS A 91 -0.38 3.21 16.97
C HIS A 91 -1.48 4.04 17.64
N ALA A 92 -2.58 4.26 16.92
CA ALA A 92 -3.79 4.98 17.35
C ALA A 92 -5.03 4.33 16.71
N LYS A 93 -6.19 5.01 16.77
CA LYS A 93 -7.38 4.60 16.00
C LYS A 93 -7.12 4.70 14.51
N ARG A 94 -7.68 3.77 13.74
CA ARG A 94 -7.62 3.81 12.27
C ARG A 94 -8.25 5.09 11.73
N SER A 95 -7.52 5.78 10.88
CA SER A 95 -8.00 6.92 10.11
C SER A 95 -9.01 6.50 9.03
N THR A 96 -9.56 7.48 8.30
CA THR A 96 -10.43 7.17 7.15
C THR A 96 -9.62 6.57 6.00
N GLU A 97 -8.41 7.06 5.81
CA GLU A 97 -7.42 6.63 4.82
C GLU A 97 -7.03 5.17 5.07
N ASP A 98 -6.79 4.80 6.33
CA ASP A 98 -6.51 3.42 6.74
C ASP A 98 -7.63 2.48 6.32
N LYS A 99 -8.87 2.83 6.69
CA LYS A 99 -10.06 2.02 6.34
C LYS A 99 -10.24 1.87 4.83
N ARG A 100 -9.90 2.91 4.05
CA ARG A 100 -9.94 2.88 2.58
C ARG A 100 -8.83 2.02 1.98
N ARG A 101 -7.61 2.12 2.50
CA ARG A 101 -6.47 1.26 2.12
C ARG A 101 -6.83 -0.21 2.36
N GLU A 102 -7.29 -0.53 3.57
CA GLU A 102 -7.70 -1.89 3.92
C GLU A 102 -8.83 -2.40 3.03
N ALA A 103 -9.79 -1.56 2.64
CA ALA A 103 -10.85 -1.95 1.70
C ALA A 103 -10.28 -2.40 0.35
N PHE A 104 -9.32 -1.67 -0.23
CA PHE A 104 -8.66 -2.10 -1.47
C PHE A 104 -7.89 -3.42 -1.30
N ILE A 105 -7.28 -3.66 -0.13
CA ILE A 105 -6.58 -4.91 0.17
C ILE A 105 -7.58 -6.06 0.25
N ALA A 106 -8.66 -5.89 1.02
CA ALA A 106 -9.72 -6.89 1.17
C ALA A 106 -10.38 -7.24 -0.17
N ASP A 107 -10.57 -6.25 -1.03
CA ASP A 107 -11.15 -6.41 -2.36
C ASP A 107 -10.17 -7.01 -3.40
N GLY A 108 -8.91 -7.28 -3.02
CA GLY A 108 -7.86 -7.78 -3.94
C GLY A 108 -7.42 -6.76 -5.00
N ILE A 109 -7.85 -5.50 -4.88
CA ILE A 109 -7.46 -4.42 -5.80
C ILE A 109 -6.05 -3.95 -5.46
N ALA A 110 -5.73 -3.82 -4.18
CA ALA A 110 -4.38 -3.54 -3.73
C ALA A 110 -3.62 -4.85 -3.50
N THR A 111 -2.55 -5.07 -4.25
CA THR A 111 -1.86 -6.36 -4.27
C THR A 111 -0.50 -6.35 -3.62
N ALA A 112 0.05 -5.18 -3.32
CA ALA A 112 1.31 -5.08 -2.61
C ALA A 112 1.44 -3.77 -1.82
N GLU A 113 2.27 -3.84 -0.77
CA GLU A 113 2.79 -2.67 -0.09
C GLU A 113 4.31 -2.66 -0.07
N VAL A 114 4.87 -1.46 -0.09
CA VAL A 114 6.30 -1.20 -0.02
C VAL A 114 6.54 -0.18 1.07
N TYR A 115 7.47 -0.48 1.97
CA TYR A 115 7.92 0.46 3.00
C TYR A 115 9.41 0.72 2.79
N VAL A 116 9.76 1.98 2.52
CA VAL A 116 11.14 2.44 2.44
C VAL A 116 11.47 3.21 3.72
N MET A 117 12.20 2.55 4.62
CA MET A 117 12.49 3.03 5.96
C MET A 117 13.96 3.40 6.11
N GLU A 118 14.25 4.38 6.95
CA GLU A 118 15.62 4.65 7.39
C GLU A 118 15.84 4.01 8.76
N ARG A 119 16.91 3.22 8.87
CA ARG A 119 17.37 2.66 10.14
C ARG A 119 18.82 3.11 10.39
N PRO A 120 19.34 2.98 11.63
CA PRO A 120 20.75 3.27 11.90
C PRO A 120 21.73 2.46 11.03
N SER A 121 21.30 1.31 10.51
CA SER A 121 22.06 0.45 9.58
C SER A 121 21.98 0.87 8.10
N GLY A 122 21.22 1.93 7.78
CA GLY A 122 20.95 2.39 6.42
C GLY A 122 19.49 2.23 6.00
N THR A 123 19.21 2.50 4.73
CA THR A 123 17.88 2.33 4.12
C THR A 123 17.50 0.85 4.08
N VAL A 124 16.31 0.54 4.56
CA VAL A 124 15.71 -0.80 4.54
C VAL A 124 14.43 -0.73 3.72
N VAL A 125 14.30 -1.67 2.78
CA VAL A 125 13.06 -1.83 2.01
C VAL A 125 12.36 -3.09 2.48
N ASP A 126 11.10 -2.94 2.84
CA ASP A 126 10.18 -4.02 3.16
C ASP A 126 9.07 -4.07 2.10
N THR A 127 8.66 -5.28 1.72
CA THR A 127 7.72 -5.49 0.61
C THR A 127 6.77 -6.62 0.97
N ILE A 128 5.47 -6.36 0.79
CA ILE A 128 4.38 -7.18 1.29
C ILE A 128 3.42 -7.46 0.15
N PRO A 129 3.60 -8.55 -0.63
CA PRO A 129 2.63 -8.96 -1.62
C PRO A 129 1.43 -9.64 -0.93
N TYR A 130 0.20 -9.27 -1.27
CA TYR A 130 -1.00 -9.90 -0.70
C TYR A 130 -1.53 -11.07 -1.53
N GLU A 131 -1.14 -11.15 -2.79
CA GLU A 131 -1.52 -12.22 -3.71
C GLU A 131 -0.28 -12.91 -4.28
N ASN A 132 -0.37 -14.22 -4.53
CA ASN A 132 0.74 -15.03 -5.07
C ASN A 132 1.07 -14.71 -6.54
N ASP A 133 0.22 -13.94 -7.20
CA ASP A 133 0.35 -13.57 -8.60
C ASP A 133 1.16 -12.28 -8.82
N THR A 134 1.54 -11.59 -7.74
CA THR A 134 2.17 -10.29 -7.75
C THR A 134 3.54 -10.37 -7.07
N SER A 135 4.56 -9.80 -7.71
CA SER A 135 5.88 -9.59 -7.11
C SER A 135 6.33 -8.15 -7.30
N VAL A 136 7.03 -7.61 -6.31
CA VAL A 136 7.56 -6.25 -6.34
C VAL A 136 9.03 -6.31 -5.98
N ASN A 137 9.89 -5.82 -6.87
CA ASN A 137 11.32 -5.66 -6.63
C ASN A 137 11.62 -4.18 -6.51
N VAL A 138 12.26 -3.77 -5.42
CA VAL A 138 12.44 -2.36 -5.10
C VAL A 138 13.92 -2.02 -4.96
N THR A 139 14.31 -0.89 -5.55
CA THR A 139 15.59 -0.24 -5.31
C THR A 139 15.34 1.18 -4.87
N ALA A 140 15.81 1.53 -3.68
CA ALA A 140 15.67 2.87 -3.11
C ALA A 140 17.04 3.57 -3.02
N THR A 141 17.04 4.85 -3.33
CA THR A 141 18.13 5.80 -3.08
C THR A 141 17.59 6.96 -2.24
N ASN A 142 18.45 7.90 -1.85
CA ASN A 142 18.01 9.08 -1.11
C ASN A 142 17.01 9.95 -1.89
N ASP A 143 17.06 9.93 -3.23
CA ASP A 143 16.27 10.83 -4.09
C ASP A 143 15.14 10.12 -4.85
N SER A 144 15.10 8.78 -4.82
CA SER A 144 14.14 8.02 -5.61
C SER A 144 13.85 6.61 -5.07
N VAL A 145 12.64 6.14 -5.31
CA VAL A 145 12.24 4.74 -5.12
C VAL A 145 11.82 4.19 -6.47
N ASN A 146 12.50 3.17 -6.95
CA ASN A 146 12.20 2.47 -8.20
C ASN A 146 11.68 1.08 -7.87
N MET A 147 10.55 0.70 -8.46
CA MET A 147 9.86 -0.55 -8.21
C MET A 147 9.55 -1.22 -9.54
N THR A 148 9.95 -2.48 -9.69
CA THR A 148 9.44 -3.33 -10.78
C THR A 148 8.30 -4.16 -10.23
N VAL A 149 7.09 -3.90 -10.71
CA VAL A 149 5.87 -4.61 -10.32
C VAL A 149 5.54 -5.60 -11.43
N ASP A 150 5.61 -6.89 -11.12
CA ASP A 150 5.23 -7.97 -12.04
C ASP A 150 3.98 -8.66 -11.52
N ARG A 151 3.03 -8.90 -12.43
CA ARG A 151 1.77 -9.56 -12.14
C ARG A 151 1.39 -10.51 -13.27
N SER A 152 0.97 -11.74 -12.94
CA SER A 152 0.54 -12.71 -13.96
C SER A 152 -0.86 -12.42 -14.53
N GLN A 153 -1.68 -11.65 -13.81
CA GLN A 153 -2.99 -11.18 -14.28
C GLN A 153 -2.85 -9.91 -15.11
N ARG A 154 -3.73 -9.73 -16.10
CA ARG A 154 -3.76 -8.53 -16.96
C ARG A 154 -4.48 -7.34 -16.34
N GLN A 155 -5.35 -7.60 -15.36
CA GLN A 155 -6.09 -6.57 -14.65
C GLN A 155 -5.11 -5.68 -13.89
N GLY A 156 -5.40 -4.37 -13.83
CA GLY A 156 -4.65 -3.41 -13.03
C GLY A 156 -4.67 -3.72 -11.52
N ALA A 157 -3.89 -2.95 -10.76
CA ALA A 157 -3.77 -3.10 -9.32
C ALA A 157 -3.33 -1.79 -8.67
N ILE A 158 -3.51 -1.70 -7.36
CA ILE A 158 -2.94 -0.65 -6.52
C ILE A 158 -1.72 -1.21 -5.79
N VAL A 159 -0.62 -0.46 -5.82
CA VAL A 159 0.54 -0.65 -4.94
C VAL A 159 0.60 0.53 -3.99
N PHE A 160 0.63 0.28 -2.69
CA PHE A 160 0.90 1.34 -1.70
C PHE A 160 2.40 1.37 -1.41
N ALA A 161 2.97 2.56 -1.37
CA ALA A 161 4.36 2.78 -1.01
C ALA A 161 4.43 3.84 0.08
N SER A 162 5.11 3.56 1.18
CA SER A 162 5.48 4.54 2.19
C SER A 162 6.94 4.92 1.98
N VAL A 163 7.20 6.19 1.66
CA VAL A 163 8.54 6.69 1.34
C VAL A 163 9.01 7.68 2.40
N ASN A 164 10.24 7.47 2.89
CA ASN A 164 10.87 8.41 3.80
C ASN A 164 11.10 9.76 3.11
N GLY A 165 11.00 10.81 3.90
CA GLY A 165 11.09 12.21 3.55
C GLY A 165 12.44 12.61 3.00
N SER A 166 13.50 11.81 3.09
CA SER A 166 14.70 12.04 2.28
C SER A 166 14.37 12.16 0.77
N VAL A 167 13.39 11.40 0.28
CA VAL A 167 12.89 11.49 -1.10
C VAL A 167 11.94 12.69 -1.31
N SER A 168 11.29 13.20 -0.25
CA SER A 168 10.31 14.32 -0.31
C SER A 168 10.88 15.70 0.09
N THR A 169 12.00 15.74 0.80
CA THR A 169 12.65 16.96 1.35
C THR A 169 13.48 17.70 0.31
N ALA A 170 13.65 17.13 -0.89
CA ALA A 170 14.30 17.78 -2.02
C ALA A 170 13.42 18.89 -2.63
N SER A 171 12.94 19.86 -1.84
CA SER A 171 12.33 21.16 -2.24
C SER A 171 11.26 21.15 -3.36
N GLY A 172 10.76 19.98 -3.73
CA GLY A 172 9.99 19.72 -4.93
C GLY A 172 8.76 18.87 -4.59
N THR A 173 7.84 18.81 -5.53
CA THR A 173 6.64 17.97 -5.38
C THR A 173 7.02 16.53 -5.70
N LEU A 174 6.45 15.53 -5.01
CA LEU A 174 6.63 14.13 -5.39
C LEU A 174 5.95 13.85 -6.73
N GLY A 175 6.72 13.33 -7.70
CA GLY A 175 6.23 12.84 -8.98
C GLY A 175 6.27 11.31 -9.02
N VAL A 176 5.24 10.72 -9.62
CA VAL A 176 5.16 9.28 -9.87
C VAL A 176 5.16 9.03 -11.37
N PHE A 177 5.95 8.05 -11.80
CA PHE A 177 6.08 7.66 -13.19
C PHE A 177 5.84 6.16 -13.34
N VAL A 178 5.22 5.77 -14.45
CA VAL A 178 5.05 4.37 -14.87
C VAL A 178 5.68 4.21 -16.24
N ASP A 179 6.60 3.27 -16.38
CA ASP A 179 7.41 3.02 -17.58
C ASP A 179 8.10 4.29 -18.11
N GLY A 180 8.53 5.17 -17.19
CA GLY A 180 9.18 6.44 -17.48
C GLY A 180 8.24 7.60 -17.82
N GLU A 181 6.93 7.37 -17.93
CA GLU A 181 5.91 8.39 -18.20
C GLU A 181 5.30 8.91 -16.89
N ALA A 182 5.24 10.24 -16.72
CA ALA A 182 4.62 10.85 -15.55
C ALA A 182 3.10 10.59 -15.56
N ILE A 183 2.58 10.06 -14.47
CA ILE A 183 1.14 9.75 -14.36
C ILE A 183 0.41 10.87 -13.59
N PRO A 184 -0.86 11.15 -13.89
CA PRO A 184 -1.61 12.20 -13.22
C PRO A 184 -2.01 11.81 -11.79
N SER A 185 -2.18 12.82 -10.92
CA SER A 185 -2.70 12.60 -9.58
C SER A 185 -4.20 12.27 -9.59
N ALA A 186 -4.63 11.44 -8.65
CA ALA A 186 -6.02 11.20 -8.29
C ALA A 186 -6.37 12.06 -7.07
N ASN A 187 -7.54 12.71 -7.13
CA ASN A 187 -8.04 13.52 -6.03
C ASN A 187 -8.88 12.70 -5.03
N THR A 188 -9.27 11.48 -5.40
CA THR A 188 -10.08 10.59 -4.57
C THR A 188 -9.66 9.14 -4.72
N PHE A 189 -9.86 8.35 -3.67
CA PHE A 189 -9.73 6.90 -3.72
C PHE A 189 -10.63 6.26 -4.78
N ALA A 190 -11.80 6.83 -5.08
CA ALA A 190 -12.66 6.33 -6.15
C ALA A 190 -12.01 6.46 -7.54
N GLN A 191 -11.30 7.56 -7.79
CA GLN A 191 -10.52 7.72 -9.03
C GLN A 191 -9.35 6.74 -9.09
N LEU A 192 -8.69 6.49 -7.95
CA LEU A 192 -7.61 5.52 -7.84
C LEU A 192 -8.09 4.09 -8.14
N GLY A 193 -9.19 3.67 -7.51
CA GLY A 193 -9.81 2.36 -7.75
C GLY A 193 -10.30 2.20 -9.20
N ALA A 194 -10.88 3.26 -9.78
CA ALA A 194 -11.28 3.25 -11.19
C ALA A 194 -10.09 3.13 -12.15
N ALA A 195 -8.95 3.75 -11.83
CA ALA A 195 -7.73 3.60 -12.63
C ALA A 195 -7.22 2.15 -12.60
N ALA A 196 -7.14 1.53 -11.42
CA ALA A 196 -6.71 0.13 -11.27
C ALA A 196 -7.70 -0.88 -11.88
N ASN A 197 -8.99 -0.56 -11.91
CA ASN A 197 -10.02 -1.42 -12.48
C ASN A 197 -10.19 -1.21 -14.00
N ASN A 198 -9.14 -1.48 -14.77
CA ASN A 198 -9.11 -1.35 -16.24
C ASN A 198 -9.35 0.09 -16.74
N GLY A 199 -8.83 1.08 -16.00
CA GLY A 199 -8.84 2.47 -16.43
C GLY A 199 -8.00 2.72 -17.67
N GLN A 200 -8.24 3.85 -18.35
CA GLN A 200 -7.47 4.21 -19.55
C GLN A 200 -6.05 4.69 -19.21
N GLU A 201 -5.84 5.18 -18.00
CA GLU A 201 -4.56 5.72 -17.53
C GLU A 201 -4.30 5.31 -16.09
N SER A 202 -3.01 5.14 -15.76
CA SER A 202 -2.55 4.95 -14.38
C SER A 202 -2.64 6.27 -13.61
N ARG A 203 -2.82 6.20 -12.29
CA ARG A 203 -2.96 7.38 -11.43
C ARG A 203 -2.27 7.16 -10.08
N TYR A 204 -1.86 8.24 -9.44
CA TYR A 204 -1.31 8.18 -8.09
C TYR A 204 -2.00 9.13 -7.13
N MET A 205 -1.98 8.83 -5.85
CA MET A 205 -2.44 9.74 -4.80
C MET A 205 -1.39 9.77 -3.70
N THR A 206 -1.05 10.96 -3.23
CA THR A 206 -0.15 11.15 -2.08
C THR A 206 -0.94 11.60 -0.88
N THR A 207 -0.63 11.04 0.28
CA THR A 207 -1.12 11.49 1.58
C THR A 207 0.06 11.68 2.52
N PRO A 208 -0.02 12.58 3.50
CA PRO A 208 0.92 12.54 4.62
C PRO A 208 0.95 11.12 5.18
N GLY A 209 2.14 10.54 5.30
CA GLY A 209 2.31 9.19 5.82
C GLY A 209 2.56 9.24 7.32
N GLY A 210 1.94 8.31 8.04
CA GLY A 210 2.30 8.07 9.43
C GLY A 210 2.10 9.22 10.41
N GLU A 211 2.80 9.11 11.57
CA GLU A 211 2.83 10.19 12.59
C GLU A 211 3.97 11.19 12.38
N SER A 212 4.86 10.94 11.41
CA SER A 212 5.97 11.83 11.08
C SER A 212 5.68 12.61 9.81
N GLU A 213 5.78 13.95 9.87
CA GLU A 213 5.69 14.82 8.68
C GLU A 213 6.78 14.51 7.63
N ALA A 214 7.79 13.72 8.00
CA ALA A 214 8.83 13.24 7.12
C ALA A 214 8.49 11.89 6.44
N VAL A 215 7.25 11.41 6.46
CA VAL A 215 6.86 10.23 5.67
C VAL A 215 5.76 10.63 4.70
N THR A 216 5.82 10.13 3.48
CA THR A 216 4.75 10.30 2.50
C THR A 216 4.27 8.96 2.01
N ASP A 217 2.95 8.75 2.13
CA ASP A 217 2.29 7.59 1.58
C ASP A 217 1.85 7.88 0.15
N VAL A 218 2.14 6.95 -0.75
CA VAL A 218 1.84 7.02 -2.17
C VAL A 218 1.03 5.80 -2.55
N ALA A 219 -0.20 6.01 -3.00
CA ALA A 219 -1.04 4.97 -3.56
C ALA A 219 -0.97 5.05 -5.09
N ILE A 220 -0.54 3.97 -5.74
CA ILE A 220 -0.22 3.94 -7.18
C ILE A 220 -1.13 2.93 -7.86
N ALA A 221 -2.08 3.42 -8.63
CA ALA A 221 -2.95 2.60 -9.47
C ALA A 221 -2.31 2.38 -10.85
N ILE A 222 -1.92 1.14 -11.10
CA ILE A 222 -1.47 0.66 -12.41
C ILE A 222 -2.70 0.14 -13.15
N ASN A 223 -2.99 0.69 -14.33
CA ASN A 223 -4.27 0.44 -15.00
C ASN A 223 -4.37 -0.93 -15.69
N HIS A 224 -3.28 -1.42 -16.26
CA HIS A 224 -3.19 -2.72 -16.91
C HIS A 224 -1.80 -3.33 -16.74
N PHE A 225 -1.74 -4.62 -16.48
CA PHE A 225 -0.48 -5.32 -16.23
C PHE A 225 0.08 -6.02 -17.46
N SER A 226 1.23 -5.49 -17.89
CA SER A 226 2.48 -6.21 -18.16
C SER A 226 3.44 -5.89 -17.00
N PRO A 227 4.62 -6.52 -16.86
CA PRO A 227 5.63 -6.00 -15.94
C PRO A 227 5.79 -4.48 -16.12
N ARG A 228 5.68 -3.72 -15.02
CA ARG A 228 5.73 -2.25 -15.02
C ARG A 228 6.90 -1.77 -14.18
N GLU A 229 7.55 -0.71 -14.67
CA GLU A 229 8.53 0.04 -13.89
C GLU A 229 7.86 1.27 -13.29
N VAL A 230 7.79 1.34 -11.97
CA VAL A 230 7.25 2.47 -11.22
C VAL A 230 8.39 3.23 -10.58
N SER A 231 8.44 4.55 -10.74
CA SER A 231 9.40 5.39 -10.02
C SER A 231 8.69 6.50 -9.26
N VAL A 232 9.11 6.71 -8.02
CA VAL A 232 8.68 7.80 -7.14
C VAL A 232 9.92 8.65 -6.86
N ARG A 233 9.87 9.94 -7.19
CA ARG A 233 11.01 10.87 -7.03
C ARG A 233 10.55 12.31 -6.87
N SER A 234 11.38 13.14 -6.25
CA SER A 234 11.14 14.58 -6.26
C SER A 234 11.23 15.11 -7.69
N VAL A 235 10.27 15.96 -8.07
CA VAL A 235 10.33 16.74 -9.30
C VAL A 235 10.45 18.22 -8.95
N GLU A 236 11.37 18.90 -9.63
CA GLU A 236 11.47 20.35 -9.51
C GLU A 236 10.14 20.98 -9.93
N ASN A 237 9.60 21.85 -9.07
CA ASN A 237 8.48 22.67 -9.48
C ASN A 237 8.95 23.53 -10.64
N ALA A 238 8.45 23.25 -11.85
CA ALA A 238 8.57 24.17 -12.96
C ALA A 238 7.92 25.49 -12.51
N SER A 239 8.74 26.42 -12.04
CA SER A 239 8.31 27.78 -11.78
C SER A 239 7.68 28.25 -13.07
N ASN A 240 6.43 28.68 -13.00
CA ASN A 240 5.65 29.15 -14.14
C ASN A 240 6.36 30.39 -14.71
N GLY A 241 7.38 30.15 -15.54
CA GLY A 241 8.13 31.17 -16.24
C GLY A 241 7.22 31.65 -17.34
N THR A 242 6.44 32.70 -17.04
CA THR A 242 5.76 33.50 -18.05
C THR A 242 6.82 33.88 -19.09
N ALA A 243 6.79 33.20 -20.24
CA ALA A 243 7.56 33.58 -21.39
C ALA A 243 7.08 34.98 -21.80
N THR A 244 7.79 36.00 -21.31
CA THR A 244 7.64 37.35 -21.83
C THR A 244 8.21 37.29 -23.24
N THR A 245 7.34 37.12 -24.23
CA THR A 245 7.68 37.33 -25.63
C THR A 245 8.01 38.81 -25.80
N THR A 246 9.28 39.16 -25.70
CA THR A 246 9.78 40.46 -26.13
C THR A 246 9.67 40.50 -27.66
N SER A 247 8.54 41.00 -28.16
CA SER A 247 8.40 41.38 -29.56
C SER A 247 9.34 42.55 -29.84
N THR A 248 10.49 42.26 -30.45
CA THR A 248 11.38 43.29 -30.96
C THR A 248 10.77 43.78 -32.26
N ALA A 249 10.05 44.89 -32.21
CA ALA A 249 9.60 45.58 -33.41
C ALA A 249 10.83 46.13 -34.14
N THR A 250 11.20 45.49 -35.25
CA THR A 250 12.18 46.01 -36.21
C THR A 250 11.57 47.23 -36.91
N THR A 251 12.06 48.42 -36.58
CA THR A 251 11.80 49.62 -37.36
C THR A 251 12.53 49.48 -38.70
N ALA A 252 11.80 49.54 -39.80
CA ALA A 252 12.35 49.61 -41.16
C ALA A 252 11.66 50.74 -41.94
N ALA A 253 12.52 51.55 -42.58
CA ALA A 253 12.30 52.71 -43.46
C ALA A 253 11.98 54.06 -42.79
#